data_AF-A0A131ZZ13-F1
#
_entry.id   AF-A0A131ZZ13-F1
#
_cell.length_a   1.000
_cell.length_b   1.000
_cell.length_c   1.000
_cell.angle_alpha   90.00
_cell.angle_beta   90.00
_cell.angle_gamma   90.00
#
_symmetry.space_group_name_H-M   'P 1'
#
loop_
_entity.id
_entity.type
_entity.pdbx_description
1 polymer ?
#
loop_
_entity_poly.entity_id
_entity_poly.type
_entity_poly.pdbx_seq_one_letter_code
_entity_poly.pdbx_strand_id
1 'polypeptide(L)'
;MFTFFNFYKYLVARNEVLDIFDRICNENHHENRKIITVDQFVQFLNKEQRDPRLNEILYPYANRSRGIDLIEQYEPDKSLSQNG
;
A
#
# COMPACT_ATOMS: atom_id res chain seq x y z
N MET A 1 -9.73 4.67 -18.81
CA MET A 1 -8.50 4.33 -18.04
C MET A 1 -8.68 3.04 -17.23
N PHE A 2 -9.74 2.91 -16.42
CA PHE A 2 -10.02 1.68 -15.64
C PHE A 2 -10.22 0.41 -16.47
N THR A 3 -10.80 0.49 -17.67
CA THR A 3 -11.05 -0.68 -18.53
C THR A 3 -9.78 -1.41 -18.96
N PHE A 4 -8.74 -0.68 -19.37
CA PHE A 4 -7.47 -1.30 -19.78
C PHE A 4 -6.70 -1.85 -18.57
N PHE A 5 -6.76 -1.15 -17.43
CA PHE A 5 -6.13 -1.64 -16.20
C PHE A 5 -6.79 -2.93 -15.70
N ASN A 6 -8.12 -3.03 -15.77
CA ASN A 6 -8.83 -4.27 -15.46
C ASN A 6 -8.49 -5.39 -16.45
N PHE A 7 -8.41 -5.08 -17.75
CA PHE A 7 -7.93 -6.03 -18.75
C PHE A 7 -6.52 -6.56 -18.40
N TYR A 8 -5.59 -5.67 -18.05
CA TYR A 8 -4.25 -6.06 -17.60
C TYR A 8 -4.30 -6.97 -16.36
N LYS A 9 -5.09 -6.62 -15.34
CA LYS A 9 -5.23 -7.43 -14.12
C LYS A 9 -5.68 -8.85 -14.43
N TYR A 10 -6.69 -9.00 -15.29
CA TYR A 10 -7.22 -10.31 -15.67
C TYR A 10 -6.28 -11.09 -16.60
N LEU A 11 -5.53 -10.40 -17.46
CA LEU A 11 -4.60 -11.04 -18.38
C LEU A 11 -3.39 -11.64 -17.66
N VAL A 12 -2.83 -10.91 -16.69
CA VAL A 12 -1.52 -11.25 -16.11
C VAL A 12 -1.61 -12.04 -14.81
N ALA A 13 -2.73 -11.96 -14.07
CA ALA A 13 -2.96 -12.73 -12.84
C ALA A 13 -1.76 -12.68 -11.86
N ARG A 14 -1.44 -11.48 -11.37
CA ARG A 14 -0.27 -11.13 -10.53
C ARG A 14 -0.35 -11.72 -9.10
N ASN A 15 -0.28 -13.04 -8.97
CA ASN A 15 -0.39 -13.73 -7.67
C ASN A 15 0.68 -13.29 -6.66
N GLU A 16 1.88 -12.94 -7.12
CA GLU A 16 2.96 -12.48 -6.25
C GLU A 16 2.65 -11.13 -5.59
N VAL A 17 1.80 -10.30 -6.21
CA VAL A 17 1.31 -9.06 -5.59
C VAL A 17 0.32 -9.38 -4.46
N LEU A 18 -0.50 -10.41 -4.62
CA LEU A 18 -1.40 -10.87 -3.57
C LEU A 18 -0.62 -11.42 -2.36
N ASP A 19 0.45 -12.18 -2.59
CA ASP A 19 1.29 -12.69 -1.51
C ASP A 19 1.96 -11.57 -0.71
N ILE A 20 2.43 -10.52 -1.39
CA ILE A 20 2.99 -9.32 -0.75
C ILE A 20 1.90 -8.60 0.07
N PHE A 21 0.72 -8.41 -0.50
CA PHE A 21 -0.41 -7.77 0.17
C PHE A 21 -0.82 -8.53 1.44
N ASP A 22 -0.96 -9.85 1.33
CA ASP A 22 -1.28 -10.72 2.45
C ASP A 22 -0.24 -10.64 3.56
N ARG A 23 1.04 -10.61 3.22
CA ARG A 23 2.13 -10.46 4.20
C ARG A 23 2.03 -9.14 4.96
N ILE A 24 1.69 -8.03 4.28
CA ILE A 24 1.54 -6.71 4.91
C ILE A 24 0.29 -6.69 5.83
N CYS A 25 -0.84 -7.26 5.38
CA CYS A 25 -2.07 -7.32 6.18
C CYS A 25 -1.93 -8.22 7.41
N ASN A 26 -1.27 -9.38 7.27
CA ASN A 26 -1.19 -10.41 8.32
C ASN A 26 -0.25 -10.08 9.48
N GLU A 27 0.37 -8.89 9.54
CA GLU A 27 1.07 -8.45 10.75
C GLU A 27 0.11 -8.38 11.96
N ASN A 28 -1.20 -8.23 11.74
CA ASN A 28 -2.23 -8.23 12.79
C ASN A 28 -3.32 -9.27 12.47
N HIS A 29 -3.26 -10.44 13.12
CA HIS A 29 -4.06 -11.66 12.85
C HIS A 29 -5.60 -11.58 13.07
N HIS A 30 -6.23 -10.39 13.08
CA HIS A 30 -7.56 -10.22 13.67
C HIS A 30 -8.70 -9.80 12.73
N GLU A 31 -8.48 -9.55 11.44
CA GLU A 31 -9.54 -9.04 10.57
C GLU A 31 -9.92 -9.97 9.41
N ASN A 32 -11.21 -10.32 9.34
CA ASN A 32 -11.82 -11.10 8.25
C ASN A 32 -11.81 -10.37 6.90
N ARG A 33 -11.48 -9.07 6.87
CA ARG A 33 -11.33 -8.26 5.66
C ARG A 33 -9.91 -7.72 5.60
N LYS A 34 -9.13 -8.20 4.63
CA LYS A 34 -7.74 -7.77 4.43
C LYS A 34 -7.72 -6.36 3.82
N ILE A 35 -7.45 -5.35 4.65
CA ILE A 35 -7.19 -3.96 4.27
C ILE A 35 -5.80 -3.62 4.81
N ILE A 36 -5.05 -2.78 4.10
CA ILE A 36 -3.80 -2.20 4.61
C ILE A 36 -4.17 -0.87 5.26
N THR A 37 -3.94 -0.72 6.55
CA THR A 37 -4.13 0.57 7.24
C THR A 37 -3.05 1.57 6.82
N VAL A 38 -3.29 2.88 7.00
CA VAL A 38 -2.27 3.89 6.69
C VAL A 38 -0.96 3.60 7.43
N ASP A 39 -1.03 3.15 8.68
CA ASP A 39 0.17 2.87 9.49
C ASP A 39 0.95 1.65 8.95
N GLN A 40 0.26 0.58 8.54
CA GLN A 40 0.88 -0.56 7.87
C GLN A 40 1.53 -0.15 6.55
N PHE A 41 0.88 0.72 5.78
CA PHE A 41 1.41 1.21 4.52
C PHE A 41 2.66 2.08 4.73
N VAL A 42 2.62 3.01 5.68
CA VAL A 42 3.78 3.85 6.05
C VAL A 42 4.94 3.00 6.57
N GLN A 43 4.65 1.98 7.39
CA GLN A 43 5.66 1.02 7.84
C GLN A 43 6.30 0.29 6.65
N PHE A 44 5.50 -0.21 5.71
CA PHE A 44 5.99 -0.87 4.50
C PHE A 44 6.90 0.06 3.68
N LEU A 45 6.49 1.32 3.46
CA LEU A 45 7.31 2.30 2.75
C LEU A 45 8.66 2.54 3.43
N ASN A 46 8.66 2.68 4.75
CA ASN A 46 9.85 3.06 5.49
C ASN A 46 10.80 1.90 5.79
N LYS A 47 10.29 0.67 5.99
CA LYS A 47 11.10 -0.50 6.33
C LYS A 47 11.53 -1.31 5.10
N GLU A 48 10.61 -1.51 4.15
CA GLU A 48 10.83 -2.45 3.03
C GLU A 48 11.19 -1.73 1.72
N GLN A 49 10.66 -0.53 1.48
CA GLN A 49 10.86 0.19 0.21
C GLN A 49 11.97 1.25 0.28
N ARG A 50 12.33 1.72 1.48
CA ARG A 50 13.39 2.71 1.67
C ARG A 50 14.77 2.07 1.43
N ASP A 51 15.63 2.75 0.67
CA ASP A 51 17.06 2.42 0.65
C ASP A 51 17.71 2.86 1.98
N PRO A 52 18.21 1.93 2.81
CA PRO A 52 18.76 2.24 4.13
C PRO A 52 20.04 3.07 4.08
N ARG A 53 20.66 3.23 2.90
CA ARG A 53 21.88 4.03 2.72
C ARG A 53 21.57 5.52 2.54
N LEU A 54 20.31 5.91 2.36
CA LEU A 54 19.91 7.30 2.19
C LEU A 54 19.88 8.03 3.54
N ASN A 55 20.44 9.25 3.54
CA ASN A 55 20.42 10.13 4.70
C ASN A 55 18.98 10.56 5.05
N GLU A 56 18.62 10.51 6.33
CA GLU A 56 17.25 10.76 6.81
C GLU A 56 16.86 12.24 6.79
N ILE A 57 17.82 13.16 6.80
CA ILE A 57 17.57 14.60 6.71
C ILE A 57 17.32 15.00 5.25
N LEU A 58 18.14 14.49 4.34
CA LEU A 58 18.02 14.77 2.91
C LEU A 58 16.86 14.00 2.26
N TYR A 59 16.55 12.81 2.77
CA TYR A 59 15.47 11.95 2.30
C TYR A 59 14.62 11.49 3.49
N PRO A 60 13.69 12.33 3.98
CA PRO A 60 12.85 12.02 5.13
C PRO A 60 12.03 10.75 4.96
N TYR A 61 11.68 10.12 6.08
CA TYR A 61 10.72 9.02 6.12
C TYR A 61 9.33 9.49 5.67
N ALA A 62 8.58 8.59 5.05
CA ALA A 62 7.16 8.81 4.82
C ALA A 62 6.43 8.94 6.16
N ASN A 63 5.54 9.92 6.27
CA ASN A 63 4.69 10.11 7.43
C ASN A 63 3.23 9.74 7.10
N ARG A 64 2.36 9.75 8.11
CA ARG A 64 0.94 9.41 7.96
C ARG A 64 0.24 10.23 6.88
N SER A 65 0.49 11.54 6.83
CA SER A 65 -0.08 12.43 5.80
C SER A 65 0.30 11.96 4.40
N ARG A 66 1.59 11.65 4.18
CA ARG A 66 2.06 11.14 2.90
C ARG A 66 1.44 9.80 2.54
N GLY A 67 1.23 8.93 3.53
CA GLY A 67 0.53 7.66 3.36
C GLY A 67 -0.91 7.85 2.87
N ILE A 68 -1.66 8.77 3.51
CA ILE A 68 -3.03 9.11 3.10
C ILE A 68 -3.06 9.65 1.68
N ASP A 69 -2.22 10.63 1.34
CA ASP A 69 -2.20 11.24 0.00
C ASP A 69 -2.00 10.18 -1.10
N LEU A 70 -1.13 9.20 -0.84
CA LEU A 70 -0.86 8.09 -1.76
C LEU A 70 -2.06 7.15 -1.87
N ILE A 71 -2.69 6.80 -0.75
CA ILE A 71 -3.89 5.95 -0.76
C ILE A 71 -5.03 6.64 -1.52
N GLU A 72 -5.29 7.91 -1.27
CA GLU A 72 -6.30 8.69 -2.01
C GLU A 72 -6.00 8.77 -3.51
N GLN A 73 -4.72 8.83 -3.88
CA GLN A 73 -4.29 8.90 -5.27
C GLN A 73 -4.50 7.56 -6.02
N TYR A 74 -4.27 6.42 -5.36
CA TYR A 74 -4.18 5.12 -6.02
C TYR A 74 -5.31 4.14 -5.72
N GLU A 75 -6.05 4.32 -4.63
CA GLU A 75 -7.18 3.45 -4.26
C GLU A 75 -8.42 3.81 -5.10
N PRO A 76 -8.85 2.95 -6.04
CA PRO A 76 -10.01 3.24 -6.87
C PRO A 76 -11.32 3.25 -6.09
N ASP A 77 -11.41 2.49 -4.99
CA ASP A 77 -12.60 2.47 -4.12
C ASP A 77 -12.53 3.60 -3.08
N LYS A 78 -13.24 4.70 -3.39
CA LYS A 78 -13.32 5.87 -2.51
C LYS A 78 -13.89 5.57 -1.12
N SER A 79 -14.65 4.49 -0.94
CA SER A 79 -15.14 4.12 0.39
C SER A 79 -14.04 3.60 1.31
N LEU A 80 -12.97 3.05 0.73
CA LEU A 80 -11.79 2.58 1.46
C LEU A 80 -10.80 3.72 1.71
N SER A 81 -10.65 4.65 0.76
CA SER A 81 -9.72 5.77 0.89
C SER A 81 -10.11 6.79 1.97
N GLN A 82 -11.40 6.89 2.32
CA GLN A 82 -11.89 7.88 3.30
C GLN A 82 -11.78 7.43 4.77
N ASN A 83 -11.44 6.17 5.04
CA ASN A 83 -11.38 5.61 6.40
C ASN A 83 -9.95 5.47 6.95
N GLY A 84 -9.00 6.28 6.44
CA GLY A 84 -7.55 6.12 6.65
C GLY A 84 -7.08 5.80 8.06
#